data_AF-A0A962V2S0-F1
#
_entry.id   AF-A0A962V2S0-F1
#
_cell.length_a   1.000
_cell.length_b   1.000
_cell.length_c   1.000
_cell.angle_alpha   90.00
_cell.angle_beta   90.00
_cell.angle_gamma   90.00
#
_symmetry.space_group_name_H-M   'P 1'
#
loop_
_entity.id
_entity.type
_entity.pdbx_description
1 polymer ?
#
loop_
_entity_poly.entity_id
_entity_poly.type
_entity_poly.pdbx_seq_one_letter_code
_entity_poly.pdbx_strand_id
1 'polypeptide(L)'
;IRSLIGPDTVVLTTQNGIPWWYFQKLGGEFEGTIVRSVDPNGTLASRIDPARIIGSIAYPAAEIAAPGVIRHVEGLRFPLGELDGSESERVQAISALLVRAGFKAPVLTDIRSELWLKLWGNLSFNPISALTHSTLVDIAQFPLSRQLAAHMMTEAQIIAEKLGATFRVSLEKRIAGAEKVGKHKTSMLQDVEAGKSMEIETMIGAVVELGRLTSTPTPYINAVYACVSLLNKTIEQEGIRIKGEPLAAAKPALRAAG
;
A
#
# COMPACT_ATOMS: atom_id res chain seq x y z
N ILE A 1 0.32 22.52 11.90
CA ILE A 1 -0.76 21.56 12.25
C ILE A 1 -1.43 21.86 13.59
N ARG A 2 -0.73 22.23 14.67
CA ARG A 2 -1.36 22.54 15.97
C ARG A 2 -2.46 23.60 15.89
N SER A 3 -2.29 24.62 15.04
CA SER A 3 -3.32 25.66 14.79
C SER A 3 -4.59 25.14 14.11
N LEU A 4 -4.56 23.96 13.50
CA LEU A 4 -5.71 23.31 12.85
C LEU A 4 -6.38 22.27 13.77
N ILE A 5 -5.80 21.98 14.94
CA ILE A 5 -6.27 20.93 15.86
C ILE A 5 -6.86 21.60 17.10
N GLY A 6 -8.19 21.70 17.13
CA GLY A 6 -8.96 22.08 18.31
C GLY A 6 -9.34 20.87 19.19
N PRO A 7 -10.04 21.10 20.32
CA PRO A 7 -10.43 20.06 21.26
C PRO A 7 -11.14 18.85 20.62
N ASP A 8 -12.02 19.10 19.64
CA ASP A 8 -12.86 18.07 19.00
C ASP A 8 -12.35 17.62 17.62
N THR A 9 -11.18 18.11 17.19
CA THR A 9 -10.64 17.77 15.88
C THR A 9 -10.23 16.30 15.81
N VAL A 10 -10.78 15.59 14.82
CA VAL A 10 -10.34 14.25 14.41
C VAL A 10 -9.41 14.36 13.20
N VAL A 11 -8.31 13.61 13.25
CA VAL A 11 -7.35 13.45 12.16
C VAL A 11 -7.63 12.11 11.48
N LEU A 12 -8.31 12.16 10.34
CA LEU A 12 -8.57 10.99 9.51
C LEU A 12 -7.35 10.70 8.64
N THR A 13 -6.66 9.59 8.92
CA THR A 13 -5.40 9.27 8.25
C THR A 13 -5.63 8.28 7.11
N THR A 14 -5.46 8.76 5.88
CA THR A 14 -5.65 7.94 4.68
C THR A 14 -4.33 7.90 3.90
N GLN A 15 -3.53 6.85 4.12
CA GLN A 15 -2.25 6.66 3.45
C GLN A 15 -2.07 5.22 2.99
N ASN A 16 -1.18 4.99 2.03
CA ASN A 16 -0.76 3.65 1.65
C ASN A 16 0.35 3.14 2.58
N GLY A 17 0.51 1.82 2.67
CA GLY A 17 1.57 1.23 3.47
C GLY A 17 1.29 1.16 4.97
N ILE A 18 2.36 0.93 5.73
CA ILE A 18 2.36 0.99 7.19
C ILE A 18 2.35 2.46 7.63
N PRO A 19 1.37 2.88 8.45
CA PRO A 19 1.24 4.24 8.91
C PRO A 19 2.19 4.52 10.08
N TRP A 20 2.59 5.78 10.28
CA TRP A 20 3.44 6.17 11.42
C TRP A 20 2.79 5.83 12.77
N TRP A 21 1.46 5.84 12.85
CA TRP A 21 0.71 5.54 14.06
C TRP A 21 0.52 4.04 14.31
N TYR A 22 1.04 3.14 13.45
CA TYR A 22 0.71 1.70 13.49
C TYR A 22 0.79 1.08 14.90
N PHE A 23 1.83 1.43 15.66
CA PHE A 23 2.06 0.93 17.02
C PHE A 23 1.41 1.77 18.13
N GLN A 24 0.81 2.91 17.82
CA GLN A 24 0.08 3.71 18.81
C GLN A 24 -1.23 3.00 19.17
N LYS A 25 -1.50 2.87 20.47
CA LYS A 25 -2.66 2.14 21.01
C LYS A 25 -2.77 0.67 20.52
N LEU A 26 -1.64 0.05 20.19
CA LEU A 26 -1.62 -1.36 19.77
C LEU A 26 -1.83 -2.31 20.95
N GLY A 27 -1.40 -1.94 22.15
CA GLY A 27 -1.20 -2.84 23.27
C GLY A 27 0.02 -3.75 23.11
N GLY A 28 0.41 -4.41 24.21
CA GLY A 28 1.47 -5.41 24.21
C GLY A 28 2.89 -4.85 24.07
N GLU A 29 3.83 -5.71 23.70
CA GLU A 29 5.27 -5.43 23.68
C GLU A 29 5.67 -4.29 22.73
N PHE A 30 4.96 -4.16 21.61
CA PHE A 30 5.33 -3.19 20.57
C PHE A 30 4.63 -1.84 20.69
N GLU A 31 3.81 -1.63 21.72
CA GLU A 31 3.07 -0.38 21.89
C GLU A 31 4.00 0.85 21.87
N GLY A 32 3.60 1.86 21.08
CA GLY A 32 4.31 3.13 20.98
C GLY A 32 5.60 3.10 20.17
N THR A 33 5.98 1.96 19.58
CA THR A 33 7.17 1.85 18.73
C THR A 33 7.07 2.82 17.54
N ILE A 34 8.14 3.57 17.29
CA ILE A 34 8.21 4.47 16.14
C ILE A 34 8.61 3.68 14.90
N VAL A 35 7.80 3.75 13.85
CA VAL A 35 8.14 3.21 12.52
C VAL A 35 9.04 4.22 11.81
N ARG A 36 10.36 4.03 11.87
CA ARG A 36 11.34 5.00 11.39
C ARG A 36 11.34 5.15 9.89
N SER A 37 10.93 4.14 9.12
CA SER A 37 10.82 4.26 7.66
C SER A 37 9.81 5.35 7.25
N VAL A 38 8.81 5.65 8.09
CA VAL A 38 7.75 6.64 7.78
C VAL A 38 7.71 7.84 8.72
N ASP A 39 8.35 7.74 9.90
CA ASP A 39 8.57 8.86 10.82
C ASP A 39 9.98 8.79 11.43
N PRO A 40 11.04 9.08 10.63
CA PRO A 40 12.44 8.83 11.02
C PRO A 40 12.84 9.44 12.38
N ASN A 41 12.27 10.61 12.68
CA ASN A 41 12.56 11.40 13.87
C ASN A 41 11.44 11.36 14.92
N GLY A 42 10.40 10.54 14.74
CA GLY A 42 9.25 10.52 15.67
C GLY A 42 8.46 11.84 15.71
N THR A 43 8.57 12.67 14.67
CA THR A 43 7.98 14.01 14.64
C THR A 43 6.46 13.94 14.50
N LEU A 44 5.93 13.00 13.71
CA LEU A 44 4.49 12.81 13.58
C LEU A 44 3.92 12.22 14.87
N ALA A 45 4.54 11.16 15.38
CA ALA A 45 4.12 10.49 16.61
C ALA A 45 4.11 11.43 17.84
N SER A 46 5.07 12.37 17.93
CA SER A 46 5.14 13.34 19.03
C SER A 46 4.24 14.57 18.88
N ARG A 47 3.76 14.88 17.68
CA ARG A 47 2.97 16.09 17.40
C ARG A 47 1.49 15.84 17.19
N ILE A 48 1.12 14.63 16.80
CA ILE A 48 -0.27 14.23 16.57
C ILE A 48 -0.65 13.25 17.67
N ASP A 49 -1.53 13.72 18.55
CA ASP A 49 -2.06 12.89 19.63
C ASP A 49 -2.81 11.68 19.04
N PRO A 50 -2.42 10.42 19.37
CA PRO A 50 -3.11 9.23 18.89
C PRO A 50 -4.58 9.19 19.28
N ALA A 51 -4.97 9.84 20.38
CA ALA A 51 -6.36 9.97 20.78
C ALA A 51 -7.17 10.82 19.80
N ARG A 52 -6.56 11.47 18.79
CA ARG A 52 -7.24 12.22 17.73
C ARG A 52 -7.28 11.49 16.39
N ILE A 53 -6.60 10.36 16.27
CA ILE A 53 -6.44 9.66 15.00
C ILE A 53 -7.59 8.67 14.80
N ILE A 54 -8.13 8.64 13.59
CA ILE A 54 -8.92 7.53 13.06
C ILE A 54 -8.15 6.94 11.87
N GLY A 55 -7.98 5.62 11.88
CA GLY A 55 -7.41 4.90 10.75
C GLY A 55 -8.41 4.85 9.59
N SER A 56 -7.94 5.07 8.37
CA SER A 56 -8.76 4.99 7.15
C SER A 56 -8.00 4.29 6.03
N ILE A 57 -8.63 3.26 5.44
CA ILE A 57 -8.04 2.48 4.35
C ILE A 57 -8.74 2.84 3.04
N ALA A 58 -8.05 3.55 2.14
CA ALA A 58 -8.61 3.87 0.83
C ALA A 58 -8.55 2.67 -0.12
N TYR A 59 -9.70 2.24 -0.63
CA TYR A 59 -9.81 1.36 -1.80
C TYR A 59 -10.14 2.06 -3.14
N PRO A 60 -10.61 3.33 -3.20
CA PRO A 60 -10.81 3.98 -4.49
C PRO A 60 -9.51 4.19 -5.25
N ALA A 61 -9.60 4.12 -6.57
CA ALA A 61 -8.58 4.60 -7.49
C ALA A 61 -9.00 5.97 -8.03
N ALA A 62 -8.11 6.96 -7.90
CA ALA A 62 -8.30 8.30 -8.43
C ALA A 62 -6.95 8.88 -8.86
N GLU A 63 -6.98 9.76 -9.85
CA GLU A 63 -5.80 10.45 -10.36
C GLU A 63 -6.00 11.97 -10.37
N ILE A 64 -4.90 12.70 -10.20
CA ILE A 64 -4.88 14.15 -10.37
C ILE A 64 -4.71 14.42 -11.87
N ALA A 65 -5.79 14.79 -12.55
CA ALA A 65 -5.78 15.08 -13.98
C ALA A 65 -5.17 16.46 -14.27
N ALA A 66 -5.37 17.42 -13.36
CA ALA A 66 -4.79 18.76 -13.37
C ALA A 66 -4.85 19.35 -11.94
N PRO A 67 -4.14 20.46 -11.63
CA PRO A 67 -4.28 21.13 -10.34
C PRO A 67 -5.76 21.43 -10.01
N GLY A 68 -6.25 20.87 -8.90
CA GLY A 68 -7.65 21.01 -8.48
C GLY A 68 -8.67 20.11 -9.20
N VAL A 69 -8.25 19.27 -10.15
CA VAL A 69 -9.13 18.36 -10.92
C VAL A 69 -8.79 16.91 -10.62
N ILE A 70 -9.72 16.22 -9.97
CA ILE A 70 -9.60 14.79 -9.63
C ILE A 70 -10.46 13.97 -10.59
N ARG A 71 -9.87 12.96 -11.23
CA ARG A 71 -10.61 11.94 -11.96
C ARG A 71 -10.75 10.71 -11.06
N HIS A 72 -11.97 10.41 -10.67
CA HIS A 72 -12.31 9.15 -10.01
C HIS A 72 -12.38 8.03 -11.05
N VAL A 73 -11.65 6.94 -10.82
CA VAL A 73 -11.59 5.81 -11.75
C VAL A 73 -12.53 4.71 -11.30
N GLU A 74 -12.40 4.25 -10.05
CA GLU A 74 -13.23 3.18 -9.50
C GLU A 74 -13.22 3.16 -7.96
N GLY A 75 -14.15 2.40 -7.38
CA GLY A 75 -14.21 2.11 -5.95
C GLY A 75 -14.72 3.27 -5.08
N LEU A 76 -15.41 2.95 -3.98
CA LEU A 76 -15.99 3.96 -3.08
C LEU A 76 -15.71 3.64 -1.60
N ARG A 77 -14.86 2.66 -1.31
CA ARG A 77 -14.77 2.05 0.03
C ARG A 77 -13.63 2.62 0.88
N PHE A 78 -13.96 3.13 2.06
CA PHE A 78 -13.05 3.66 3.06
C PHE A 78 -13.31 3.02 4.43
N PRO A 79 -12.85 1.79 4.70
CA PRO A 79 -12.98 1.24 6.04
C PRO A 79 -12.28 2.13 7.07
N LEU A 80 -12.96 2.35 8.18
CA LEU A 80 -12.53 3.22 9.26
C LEU A 80 -12.33 2.40 10.54
N GLY A 81 -11.48 2.83 11.45
CA GLY A 81 -11.40 2.21 12.76
C GLY A 81 -10.61 3.02 13.77
N GLU A 82 -10.96 2.83 15.05
CA GLU A 82 -10.16 3.33 16.16
C GLU A 82 -8.84 2.57 16.26
N LEU A 83 -7.81 3.26 16.75
CA LEU A 83 -6.48 2.65 16.86
C LEU A 83 -6.39 1.56 17.93
N ASP A 84 -7.29 1.56 18.92
CA ASP A 84 -7.40 0.51 19.95
C ASP A 84 -8.47 -0.54 19.62
N GLY A 85 -9.12 -0.43 18.46
CA GLY A 85 -10.19 -1.34 18.03
C GLY A 85 -11.54 -1.09 18.69
N SER A 86 -11.67 -0.06 19.54
CA SER A 86 -12.95 0.31 20.12
C SER A 86 -13.95 0.85 19.08
N GLU A 87 -15.24 0.76 19.39
CA GLU A 87 -16.27 1.50 18.68
C GLU A 87 -16.58 2.77 19.46
N SER A 88 -16.62 3.91 18.76
CA SER A 88 -16.83 5.22 19.38
C SER A 88 -17.85 6.04 18.59
N GLU A 89 -18.49 7.00 19.25
CA GLU A 89 -19.44 7.91 18.58
C GLU A 89 -18.78 8.70 17.44
N ARG A 90 -17.51 9.06 17.59
CA ARG A 90 -16.78 9.85 16.59
C ARG A 90 -16.49 9.06 15.31
N VAL A 91 -16.10 7.78 15.39
CA VAL A 91 -15.85 6.98 14.19
C VAL A 91 -17.15 6.69 13.44
N GLN A 92 -18.25 6.50 14.19
CA GLN A 92 -19.60 6.36 13.63
C GLN A 92 -20.07 7.65 12.95
N ALA A 93 -19.82 8.82 13.56
CA ALA A 93 -20.16 10.11 12.96
C ALA A 93 -19.41 10.36 11.64
N ILE A 94 -18.12 10.00 11.57
CA ILE A 94 -17.32 10.11 10.34
C ILE A 94 -17.79 9.12 9.28
N SER A 95 -18.08 7.89 9.67
CA SER A 95 -18.69 6.89 8.77
C SER A 95 -19.99 7.43 8.15
N ALA A 96 -20.91 7.93 8.99
CA ALA A 96 -22.17 8.50 8.55
C ALA A 96 -21.97 9.72 7.62
N LEU A 97 -20.98 10.57 7.89
CA LEU A 97 -20.62 11.68 7.02
C LEU A 97 -20.18 11.21 5.63
N LEU A 98 -19.27 10.24 5.56
CA LEU A 98 -18.78 9.69 4.29
C LEU A 98 -19.90 8.97 3.52
N VAL A 99 -20.79 8.25 4.22
CA VAL A 99 -21.95 7.59 3.61
C VAL A 99 -22.92 8.61 3.01
N ARG A 100 -23.22 9.72 3.69
CA ARG A 100 -24.03 10.81 3.12
C ARG A 100 -23.40 11.43 1.87
N ALA A 101 -22.08 11.42 1.78
CA ALA A 101 -21.33 11.88 0.61
C ALA A 101 -21.26 10.82 -0.53
N GLY A 102 -21.86 9.65 -0.37
CA GLY A 102 -21.91 8.59 -1.39
C GLY A 102 -20.81 7.53 -1.29
N PHE A 103 -19.99 7.55 -0.23
CA PHE A 103 -18.96 6.54 -0.01
C PHE A 103 -19.46 5.34 0.81
N LYS A 104 -18.69 4.24 0.79
CA LYS A 104 -18.88 3.07 1.65
C LYS A 104 -17.84 3.09 2.76
N ALA A 105 -18.21 3.50 3.97
CA ALA A 105 -17.24 3.67 5.07
C ALA A 105 -17.54 2.74 6.27
N PRO A 106 -17.37 1.40 6.14
CA PRO A 106 -17.64 0.50 7.25
C PRO A 106 -16.68 0.78 8.43
N VAL A 107 -17.20 0.78 9.64
CA VAL A 107 -16.40 0.82 10.87
C VAL A 107 -15.91 -0.59 11.19
N LEU A 108 -14.61 -0.71 11.44
CA LEU A 108 -13.93 -1.95 11.78
C LEU A 108 -13.35 -1.85 13.19
N THR A 109 -13.49 -2.93 13.95
CA THR A 109 -12.80 -3.12 15.24
C THR A 109 -11.37 -3.62 15.07
N ASP A 110 -11.01 -4.05 13.86
CA ASP A 110 -9.64 -4.46 13.51
C ASP A 110 -9.20 -3.81 12.19
N ILE A 111 -8.82 -2.53 12.30
CA ILE A 111 -8.33 -1.75 11.16
C ILE A 111 -6.94 -2.20 10.69
N ARG A 112 -6.13 -2.81 11.56
CA ARG A 112 -4.77 -3.25 11.24
C ARG A 112 -4.79 -4.49 10.35
N SER A 113 -5.71 -5.42 10.57
CA SER A 113 -5.90 -6.55 9.65
C SER A 113 -6.37 -6.11 8.27
N GLU A 114 -7.27 -5.11 8.17
CA GLU A 114 -7.68 -4.56 6.87
C GLU A 114 -6.50 -3.84 6.19
N LEU A 115 -5.67 -3.13 6.96
CA LEU A 115 -4.45 -2.49 6.48
C LEU A 115 -3.50 -3.51 5.87
N TRP A 116 -3.18 -4.58 6.61
CA TRP A 116 -2.32 -5.66 6.11
C TRP A 116 -2.91 -6.35 4.90
N LEU A 117 -4.21 -6.61 4.87
CA LEU A 117 -4.87 -7.22 3.70
C LEU A 117 -4.70 -6.38 2.42
N LYS A 118 -4.83 -5.06 2.52
CA LYS A 118 -4.55 -4.15 1.40
C LYS A 118 -3.07 -4.16 1.05
N LEU A 119 -2.21 -3.92 2.05
CA LEU A 119 -0.76 -3.84 1.89
C LEU A 119 -0.17 -5.11 1.29
N TRP A 120 -0.72 -6.28 1.59
CA TRP A 120 -0.24 -7.57 1.10
C TRP A 120 -0.15 -7.65 -0.42
N GLY A 121 -1.13 -7.05 -1.11
CA GLY A 121 -1.12 -6.93 -2.57
C GLY A 121 -0.15 -5.85 -3.05
N ASN A 122 -0.16 -4.68 -2.41
CA ASN A 122 0.69 -3.56 -2.81
C ASN A 122 2.19 -3.89 -2.63
N LEU A 123 2.56 -4.47 -1.50
CA LEU A 123 3.93 -4.86 -1.16
C LEU A 123 4.52 -5.84 -2.18
N SER A 124 3.70 -6.75 -2.73
CA SER A 124 4.15 -7.79 -3.65
C SER A 124 4.04 -7.35 -5.11
N PHE A 125 2.85 -6.96 -5.56
CA PHE A 125 2.61 -6.67 -6.97
C PHE A 125 3.15 -5.31 -7.43
N ASN A 126 3.12 -4.27 -6.59
CA ASN A 126 3.54 -2.94 -7.01
C ASN A 126 5.02 -2.88 -7.40
N PRO A 127 5.99 -3.30 -6.55
CA PRO A 127 7.39 -3.22 -6.93
C PRO A 127 7.76 -4.21 -8.03
N ILE A 128 7.14 -5.39 -8.09
CA ILE A 128 7.35 -6.32 -9.23
C ILE A 128 6.89 -5.63 -10.53
N SER A 129 5.72 -5.00 -10.54
CA SER A 129 5.22 -4.28 -11.72
C SER A 129 6.10 -3.10 -12.11
N ALA A 130 6.64 -2.37 -11.13
CA ALA A 130 7.54 -1.24 -11.37
C ALA A 130 8.85 -1.68 -12.05
N LEU A 131 9.42 -2.82 -11.63
CA LEU A 131 10.66 -3.35 -12.19
C LEU A 131 10.47 -4.05 -13.53
N THR A 132 9.32 -4.69 -13.75
CA THR A 132 9.06 -5.53 -14.93
C THR A 132 8.19 -4.85 -16.00
N HIS A 133 7.63 -3.68 -15.70
CA HIS A 133 6.63 -2.97 -16.51
C HIS A 133 5.40 -3.83 -16.88
N SER A 134 5.11 -4.86 -16.08
CA SER A 134 4.04 -5.84 -16.31
C SER A 134 2.77 -5.50 -15.53
N THR A 135 1.62 -5.94 -16.02
CA THR A 135 0.33 -5.74 -15.33
C THR A 135 0.07 -6.79 -14.25
N LEU A 136 -0.96 -6.60 -13.42
CA LEU A 136 -1.33 -7.56 -12.38
C LEU A 136 -1.54 -8.99 -12.90
N VAL A 137 -2.28 -9.13 -14.02
CA VAL A 137 -2.51 -10.45 -14.63
C VAL A 137 -1.23 -11.08 -15.16
N ASP A 138 -0.32 -10.28 -15.74
CA ASP A 138 0.96 -10.79 -16.26
C ASP A 138 1.83 -11.36 -15.13
N ILE A 139 1.91 -10.64 -14.01
CA ILE A 139 2.65 -11.06 -12.82
C ILE A 139 2.04 -12.33 -12.21
N ALA A 140 0.71 -12.41 -12.16
CA ALA A 140 0.00 -13.53 -11.57
C ALA A 140 0.04 -14.80 -12.43
N GLN A 141 0.16 -14.67 -13.75
CA GLN A 141 0.18 -15.78 -14.71
C GLN A 141 1.58 -16.26 -15.06
N PHE A 142 2.61 -15.40 -14.98
CA PHE A 142 3.98 -15.84 -15.18
C PHE A 142 4.51 -16.59 -13.95
N PRO A 143 4.87 -17.90 -14.05
CA PRO A 143 5.11 -18.74 -12.88
C PRO A 143 6.16 -18.21 -11.89
N LEU A 144 7.27 -17.65 -12.39
CA LEU A 144 8.36 -17.16 -11.54
C LEU A 144 7.96 -15.91 -10.75
N SER A 145 7.27 -14.96 -11.38
CA SER A 145 6.81 -13.75 -10.68
C SER A 145 5.65 -14.04 -9.74
N ARG A 146 4.78 -15.00 -10.10
CA ARG A 146 3.73 -15.49 -9.20
C ARG A 146 4.34 -16.11 -7.94
N GLN A 147 5.38 -16.93 -8.09
CA GLN A 147 6.09 -17.53 -6.96
C GLN A 147 6.81 -16.48 -6.11
N LEU A 148 7.47 -15.50 -6.74
CA LEU A 148 8.09 -14.38 -6.03
C LEU A 148 7.05 -13.59 -5.20
N ALA A 149 5.92 -13.23 -5.81
CA ALA A 149 4.82 -12.55 -5.11
C ALA A 149 4.33 -13.38 -3.92
N ALA A 150 4.14 -14.70 -4.10
CA ALA A 150 3.76 -15.60 -3.02
C ALA A 150 4.79 -15.62 -1.88
N HIS A 151 6.09 -15.70 -2.17
CA HIS A 151 7.12 -15.68 -1.12
C HIS A 151 7.13 -14.35 -0.34
N MET A 152 7.07 -13.21 -1.03
CA MET A 152 6.97 -11.89 -0.37
C MET A 152 5.70 -11.79 0.49
N MET A 153 4.58 -12.33 -0.01
CA MET A 153 3.33 -12.37 0.72
C MET A 153 3.44 -13.23 1.99
N THR A 154 4.08 -14.39 1.92
CA THR A 154 4.31 -15.25 3.10
C THR A 154 5.18 -14.55 4.15
N GLU A 155 6.28 -13.91 3.76
CA GLU A 155 7.14 -13.15 4.67
C GLU A 155 6.35 -12.06 5.41
N ALA A 156 5.56 -11.27 4.66
CA ALA A 156 4.73 -10.21 5.22
C ALA A 156 3.64 -10.73 6.14
N GLN A 157 3.02 -11.87 5.79
CA GLN A 157 1.99 -12.49 6.61
C GLN A 157 2.54 -12.91 7.98
N ILE A 158 3.73 -13.53 8.02
CA ILE A 158 4.37 -13.94 9.29
C ILE A 158 4.65 -12.72 10.19
N ILE A 159 5.13 -11.62 9.61
CA ILE A 159 5.36 -10.35 10.34
C ILE A 159 4.04 -9.83 10.90
N ALA A 160 3.01 -9.76 10.05
CA ALA A 160 1.70 -9.23 10.40
C ALA A 160 1.04 -10.04 11.53
N GLU A 161 1.09 -11.36 11.46
CA GLU A 161 0.54 -12.27 12.47
C GLU A 161 1.26 -12.14 13.81
N LYS A 162 2.59 -11.97 13.82
CA LYS A 162 3.35 -11.64 15.05
C LYS A 162 2.97 -10.29 15.65
N LEU A 163 2.41 -9.39 14.85
CA LEU A 163 1.89 -8.09 15.28
C LEU A 163 0.38 -8.09 15.55
N GLY A 164 -0.24 -9.27 15.61
CA GLY A 164 -1.65 -9.46 15.96
C GLY A 164 -2.64 -9.32 14.81
N ALA A 165 -2.19 -9.12 13.57
CA ALA A 165 -3.07 -9.06 12.41
C ALA A 165 -3.54 -10.45 11.96
N THR A 166 -4.71 -10.51 11.33
CA THR A 166 -5.31 -11.73 10.81
C THR A 166 -5.68 -11.58 9.33
N PHE A 167 -5.58 -12.68 8.57
CA PHE A 167 -5.89 -12.69 7.14
C PHE A 167 -7.15 -13.51 6.87
N ARG A 168 -8.23 -12.81 6.49
CA ARG A 168 -9.53 -13.44 6.16
C ARG A 168 -9.58 -14.15 4.81
N VAL A 169 -8.52 -14.07 4.02
CA VAL A 169 -8.40 -14.73 2.70
C VAL A 169 -7.05 -15.43 2.61
N SER A 170 -7.03 -16.58 1.93
CA SER A 170 -5.76 -17.27 1.67
C SER A 170 -4.91 -16.50 0.66
N LEU A 171 -3.62 -16.81 0.64
CA LEU A 171 -2.65 -16.25 -0.29
C LEU A 171 -3.05 -16.54 -1.74
N GLU A 172 -3.47 -17.77 -2.04
CA GLU A 172 -3.92 -18.16 -3.38
C GLU A 172 -5.14 -17.37 -3.81
N LYS A 173 -6.11 -17.17 -2.90
CA LYS A 173 -7.29 -16.34 -3.17
C LYS A 173 -6.89 -14.89 -3.42
N ARG A 174 -5.89 -14.36 -2.71
CA ARG A 174 -5.41 -12.99 -2.90
C ARG A 174 -4.71 -12.83 -4.26
N ILE A 175 -3.84 -13.76 -4.65
CA ILE A 175 -3.18 -13.76 -5.96
C ILE A 175 -4.21 -13.94 -7.08
N ALA A 176 -5.14 -14.88 -6.95
CA ALA A 176 -6.22 -15.07 -7.93
C ALA A 176 -7.11 -13.82 -8.04
N GLY A 177 -7.30 -13.09 -6.94
CA GLY A 177 -7.96 -11.79 -6.94
C GLY A 177 -7.22 -10.77 -7.80
N ALA A 178 -5.89 -10.66 -7.68
CA ALA A 178 -5.08 -9.79 -8.51
C ALA A 178 -5.13 -10.19 -10.00
N GLU A 179 -5.09 -11.48 -10.30
CA GLU A 179 -5.24 -12.01 -11.66
C GLU A 179 -6.58 -11.59 -12.31
N LYS A 180 -7.67 -11.69 -11.55
CA LYS A 180 -9.02 -11.32 -12.00
C LYS A 180 -9.20 -9.82 -12.30
N VAL A 181 -8.35 -8.95 -11.75
CA VAL A 181 -8.35 -7.52 -12.11
C VAL A 181 -7.97 -7.32 -13.58
N GLY A 182 -7.16 -8.24 -14.15
CA GLY A 182 -6.77 -8.20 -15.55
C GLY A 182 -5.58 -7.28 -15.82
N LYS A 183 -5.60 -6.63 -17.00
CA LYS A 183 -4.51 -5.78 -17.52
C LYS A 183 -4.46 -4.40 -16.84
N HIS A 184 -4.31 -4.40 -15.53
CA HIS A 184 -4.20 -3.21 -14.70
C HIS A 184 -2.75 -2.93 -14.30
N LYS A 185 -2.31 -1.68 -14.47
CA LYS A 185 -1.00 -1.20 -13.98
C LYS A 185 -1.15 -0.67 -12.56
N THR A 186 -0.28 -1.11 -11.66
CA THR A 186 -0.29 -0.60 -10.28
C THR A 186 0.08 0.88 -10.22
N SER A 187 -0.23 1.55 -9.12
CA SER A 187 0.14 2.96 -8.91
C SER A 187 1.65 3.18 -9.01
N MET A 188 2.46 2.27 -8.46
CA MET A 188 3.93 2.40 -8.49
C MET A 188 4.48 2.31 -9.92
N LEU A 189 3.93 1.44 -10.77
CA LEU A 189 4.30 1.41 -12.20
C LEU A 189 3.89 2.71 -12.90
N GLN A 190 2.71 3.27 -12.57
CA GLN A 190 2.29 4.55 -13.12
C GLN A 190 3.22 5.69 -12.68
N ASP A 191 3.72 5.68 -11.44
CA ASP A 191 4.71 6.64 -10.94
C ASP A 191 6.03 6.54 -11.73
N VAL A 192 6.53 5.33 -11.99
CA VAL A 192 7.71 5.10 -12.84
C VAL A 192 7.51 5.64 -14.26
N GLU A 193 6.35 5.38 -14.86
CA GLU A 193 6.01 5.85 -16.21
C GLU A 193 5.79 7.37 -16.27
N ALA A 194 5.45 7.99 -15.14
CA ALA A 194 5.29 9.43 -14.99
C ALA A 194 6.57 10.15 -14.52
N GLY A 195 7.62 9.42 -14.14
CA GLY A 195 8.84 10.00 -13.56
C GLY A 195 8.61 10.61 -12.17
N LYS A 196 7.70 10.04 -11.39
CA LYS A 196 7.39 10.48 -10.02
C LYS A 196 8.11 9.62 -8.98
N SER A 197 8.36 10.22 -7.83
CA SER A 197 8.79 9.49 -6.63
C SER A 197 7.74 8.46 -6.23
N MET A 198 8.18 7.26 -5.90
CA MET A 198 7.35 6.13 -5.49
C MET A 198 7.22 6.06 -3.96
N GLU A 199 6.06 5.63 -3.46
CA GLU A 199 5.79 5.39 -2.02
C GLU A 199 6.47 4.11 -1.46
N ILE A 200 7.78 3.96 -1.65
CA ILE A 200 8.53 2.75 -1.30
C ILE A 200 8.69 2.57 0.21
N GLU A 201 8.97 3.64 0.95
CA GLU A 201 9.26 3.56 2.38
C GLU A 201 8.03 3.14 3.20
N THR A 202 6.85 3.63 2.84
CA THR A 202 5.61 3.28 3.56
C THR A 202 5.19 1.84 3.29
N MET A 203 5.41 1.33 2.07
CA MET A 203 4.94 0.00 1.69
C MET A 203 5.96 -1.10 1.95
N ILE A 204 7.22 -0.89 1.58
CA ILE A 204 8.25 -1.94 1.55
C ILE A 204 9.29 -1.69 2.64
N GLY A 205 9.83 -0.47 2.72
CA GLY A 205 10.84 -0.09 3.71
C GLY A 205 10.35 -0.30 5.15
N ALA A 206 9.09 0.06 5.42
CA ALA A 206 8.45 -0.21 6.71
C ALA A 206 8.31 -1.71 6.98
N VAL A 207 7.92 -2.53 6.00
CA VAL A 207 7.79 -3.99 6.23
C VAL A 207 9.15 -4.64 6.49
N VAL A 208 10.22 -4.16 5.83
CA VAL A 208 11.61 -4.59 6.14
C VAL A 208 12.02 -4.19 7.57
N GLU A 209 11.64 -2.99 8.02
CA GLU A 209 11.83 -2.56 9.42
C GLU A 209 11.06 -3.46 10.40
N LEU A 210 9.79 -3.73 10.13
CA LEU A 210 8.94 -4.58 10.95
C LEU A 210 9.42 -6.06 10.95
N GLY A 211 10.01 -6.53 9.85
CA GLY A 211 10.69 -7.83 9.78
C GLY A 211 11.82 -7.95 10.79
N ARG A 212 12.66 -6.92 10.89
CA ARG A 212 13.71 -6.84 11.92
C ARG A 212 13.12 -6.79 13.33
N LEU A 213 12.09 -5.97 13.55
CA LEU A 213 11.43 -5.81 14.86
C LEU A 213 10.85 -7.14 15.37
N THR A 214 10.26 -7.93 14.48
CA THR A 214 9.64 -9.23 14.80
C THR A 214 10.59 -10.43 14.69
N SER A 215 11.88 -10.19 14.42
CA SER A 215 12.87 -11.24 14.13
C SER A 215 12.40 -12.23 13.05
N THR A 216 11.80 -11.71 11.97
CA THR A 216 11.33 -12.48 10.82
C THR A 216 12.26 -12.23 9.63
N PRO A 217 12.90 -13.28 9.05
CA PRO A 217 13.67 -13.14 7.83
C PRO A 217 12.81 -12.69 6.65
N THR A 218 13.30 -11.73 5.87
CA THR A 218 12.61 -11.17 4.71
C THR A 218 13.47 -11.17 3.43
N PRO A 219 14.16 -12.27 3.04
CA PRO A 219 15.06 -12.27 1.90
C PRO A 219 14.41 -11.80 0.59
N TYR A 220 13.16 -12.19 0.30
CA TYR A 220 12.51 -11.83 -0.96
C TYR A 220 12.08 -10.36 -0.96
N ILE A 221 11.47 -9.88 0.13
CA ILE A 221 11.15 -8.46 0.28
C ILE A 221 12.42 -7.61 0.24
N ASN A 222 13.51 -8.01 0.91
CA ASN A 222 14.77 -7.26 0.92
C ASN A 222 15.39 -7.14 -0.48
N ALA A 223 15.39 -8.22 -1.27
CA ALA A 223 15.92 -8.21 -2.62
C ALA A 223 15.12 -7.26 -3.53
N VAL A 224 13.80 -7.34 -3.50
CA VAL A 224 12.92 -6.46 -4.29
C VAL A 224 13.03 -5.01 -3.82
N TYR A 225 13.09 -4.78 -2.51
CA TYR A 225 13.30 -3.47 -1.89
C TYR A 225 14.59 -2.81 -2.39
N ALA A 226 15.70 -3.53 -2.41
CA ALA A 226 16.98 -3.00 -2.89
C ALA A 226 16.89 -2.51 -4.35
N CYS A 227 16.29 -3.31 -5.23
CA CYS A 227 16.15 -2.98 -6.64
C CYS A 227 15.22 -1.78 -6.88
N VAL A 228 14.03 -1.79 -6.27
CA VAL A 228 13.04 -0.73 -6.49
C VAL A 228 13.46 0.59 -5.84
N SER A 229 14.18 0.55 -4.72
CA SER A 229 14.75 1.74 -4.09
C SER A 229 15.81 2.40 -4.96
N LEU A 230 16.68 1.60 -5.61
CA LEU A 230 17.66 2.13 -6.56
C LEU A 230 16.99 2.72 -7.80
N LEU A 231 15.93 2.08 -8.30
CA LEU A 231 15.12 2.63 -9.39
C LEU A 231 14.52 3.99 -9.00
N ASN A 232 13.93 4.11 -7.81
CA ASN A 232 13.38 5.37 -7.32
C ASN A 232 14.41 6.48 -7.23
N LYS A 233 15.56 6.16 -6.61
CA LYS A 233 16.67 7.11 -6.51
C LYS A 233 17.12 7.58 -7.89
N THR A 234 17.20 6.69 -8.87
CA THR A 234 17.57 7.02 -10.25
C THR A 234 16.55 7.96 -10.89
N ILE A 235 15.25 7.68 -10.74
CA ILE A 235 14.17 8.53 -11.24
C ILE A 235 14.23 9.93 -10.62
N GLU A 236 14.42 10.02 -9.30
CA GLU A 236 14.46 11.30 -8.57
C GLU A 236 15.71 12.13 -8.91
N GLN A 237 16.88 11.51 -8.97
CA GLN A 237 18.15 12.21 -9.18
C GLN A 237 18.36 12.62 -10.63
N GLU A 238 18.01 11.74 -11.56
CA GLU A 238 18.21 11.98 -13.00
C GLU A 238 16.99 12.66 -13.66
N GLY A 239 15.86 12.76 -12.94
CA GLY A 239 14.62 13.34 -13.47
C GLY A 239 14.04 12.55 -14.64
N ILE A 240 14.21 11.23 -14.65
CA ILE A 240 13.80 10.37 -15.76
C ILE A 240 12.46 9.69 -15.52
N ARG A 241 11.82 9.25 -16.60
CA ARG A 241 10.70 8.31 -16.58
C ARG A 241 11.04 7.10 -17.44
N ILE A 242 10.61 5.91 -17.03
CA ILE A 242 10.81 4.68 -17.81
C ILE A 242 9.45 4.18 -18.21
N LYS A 243 9.21 4.05 -19.53
CA LYS A 243 7.96 3.53 -20.06
C LYS A 243 8.25 2.61 -21.23
N GLY A 244 7.79 1.37 -21.12
CA GLY A 244 7.84 0.42 -22.23
C GLY A 244 6.90 0.87 -23.34
N GLU A 245 7.41 0.97 -24.56
CA GLU A 245 6.61 1.21 -25.76
C GLU A 245 6.61 -0.06 -26.62
N PRO A 246 5.45 -0.47 -27.18
CA PRO A 246 5.44 -1.54 -28.15
C PRO A 246 6.37 -1.20 -29.31
N LEU A 247 7.32 -2.09 -29.62
CA LEU A 247 8.03 -2.01 -30.89
C LEU A 247 6.99 -2.14 -32.00
N ALA A 248 7.12 -1.31 -33.04
CA ALA A 248 6.27 -1.43 -34.23
C ALA A 248 6.24 -2.90 -34.66
N ALA A 249 5.02 -3.45 -34.84
CA ALA A 249 4.86 -4.87 -35.15
C ALA A 249 5.80 -5.25 -36.29
N ALA A 250 6.74 -6.16 -36.03
CA ALA A 250 7.56 -6.73 -37.09
C ALA A 250 6.58 -7.28 -38.13
N LYS A 251 6.67 -6.78 -39.37
CA LYS A 251 5.87 -7.30 -40.49
C LYS A 251 5.96 -8.83 -40.43
N PRO A 252 4.84 -9.56 -40.51
CA PRO A 252 4.89 -11.02 -40.49
C PRO A 252 5.88 -11.45 -41.57
N ALA A 253 6.91 -12.20 -41.16
CA ALA A 253 7.87 -12.77 -42.09
C ALA A 253 7.06 -13.48 -43.18
N LEU A 254 7.21 -13.01 -44.43
CA LEU A 254 6.66 -13.70 -45.58
C LEU A 254 7.14 -15.15 -45.46
N ARG A 255 6.20 -16.06 -45.18
CA ARG A 255 6.43 -17.49 -45.36
C ARG A 255 6.77 -17.64 -46.83
N ALA A 256 8.04 -17.91 -47.12
CA ALA A 256 8.46 -18.31 -48.45
C ALA A 256 7.69 -19.59 -48.78
N ALA A 257 6.83 -19.50 -49.79
CA ALA A 257 6.34 -20.67 -50.48
C ALA A 257 7.54 -21.31 -51.17
N GLY A 258 7.83 -22.55 -50.79
CA GLY A 258 8.80 -23.45 -51.39
C GLY A 258 8.38 -24.86 -51.08
#